data_AF-A0A354I277-F1
#
_entry.id   AF-A0A354I277-F1
#
_cell.length_a   1.000
_cell.length_b   1.000
_cell.length_c   1.000
_cell.angle_alpha   90.00
_cell.angle_beta   90.00
_cell.angle_gamma   90.00
#
_symmetry.space_group_name_H-M   'P 1'
#
loop_
_entity.id
_entity.type
_entity.pdbx_description
1 polymer ?
#
loop_
_entity_poly.entity_id
_entity_poly.type
_entity_poly.pdbx_seq_one_letter_code
_entity_poly.pdbx_strand_id
1 'polypeptide(L)'
;MIKRKNYSQKSLHLPIPLWRNPMFNQTWQESNLLFHMKLLKDKVHALESGEKYQKLQEEHRRELTQKDRQIKKLEKEVARSHAETIDVRNKWFQTCEDVLEEKDRELARKDRELQEMEKRMLDALRQRDEALDRLRKKNAELSAVKIQLYEAQGEITQLTARINKDYTNSSKSSSASPNHGKIHNNREVTGRKPGGQRGHSHHGRKRKEPDQIIPIPAPVEYTDNDNYKPTGRSIRKQLIRLYVSTEVVEYVTPEFRNQTTGQRVHAPFPEGVRDDVNYDGSVKAAAYLLNNECYVSIGKTQTFLREISDGKIDLSTGMICNLSRQFSEKTQEERDEIFLNLLASPSLHADFTFGRAGGKQAAVIICTTPDLVLYQAREKKGHEGVKGSPVELYQGTIISDHESTFQSYGTRHQECLVHVERYLRASIENEPGLEWNAEMLEWVKSAIHYWNEGKDGRGTQENRVSEFEARYGQILEKAKKEYEYELPSEYFRDGYNLYKRMEADKEDYLLFLHDPSVAPTNNLAERNGRKFKRKAAQVMGFRSMEGVSYFCDGLSILQTLKSKGEKLYKAVALRFNGGREAEV
;
A
#
# COMPACT_ATOMS: atom_id res chain seq x y z
N MET A 1 -39.57 85.47 33.82
CA MET A 1 -39.97 86.23 35.02
C MET A 1 -40.68 87.51 34.58
N ILE A 2 -41.99 87.54 34.80
CA ILE A 2 -42.90 88.66 34.50
C ILE A 2 -43.01 89.53 35.75
N LYS A 3 -43.00 90.87 35.62
CA LYS A 3 -43.77 91.78 36.48
C LYS A 3 -43.92 93.17 35.84
N ARG A 4 -45.15 93.47 35.39
CA ARG A 4 -45.73 94.81 35.14
C ARG A 4 -46.44 95.30 36.41
N LYS A 5 -46.56 96.64 36.58
CA LYS A 5 -47.61 97.46 37.24
C LYS A 5 -46.97 98.84 37.55
N ASN A 6 -47.60 100.02 37.58
CA ASN A 6 -48.99 100.49 37.41
C ASN A 6 -48.98 102.04 37.26
N TYR A 7 -50.10 102.59 36.76
CA TYR A 7 -50.47 104.02 36.60
C TYR A 7 -50.76 104.78 37.92
N SER A 8 -50.74 106.13 37.87
CA SER A 8 -51.52 107.02 38.77
C SER A 8 -51.75 108.44 38.16
N GLN A 9 -52.98 108.93 38.26
CA GLN A 9 -53.50 110.28 37.90
C GLN A 9 -53.93 111.03 39.18
N LYS A 10 -53.91 112.38 39.20
CA LYS A 10 -54.60 113.23 40.21
C LYS A 10 -55.05 114.58 39.61
N SER A 11 -56.11 115.15 40.19
CA SER A 11 -57.09 116.11 39.63
C SER A 11 -57.21 117.47 40.36
N LEU A 12 -57.42 118.56 39.59
CA LEU A 12 -58.37 119.73 39.69
C LEU A 12 -58.67 120.47 41.02
N HIS A 13 -58.85 121.82 40.96
CA HIS A 13 -59.92 122.63 41.62
C HIS A 13 -59.98 124.13 41.17
N LEU A 14 -61.19 124.73 41.17
CA LEU A 14 -61.60 126.14 40.95
C LEU A 14 -62.84 126.46 41.84
N PRO A 15 -63.10 127.71 42.26
CA PRO A 15 -64.46 128.12 42.66
C PRO A 15 -64.93 129.52 42.16
N ILE A 16 -66.25 129.75 42.17
CA ILE A 16 -67.00 130.98 41.78
C ILE A 16 -67.94 131.45 42.96
N PRO A 17 -68.78 132.53 42.86
CA PRO A 17 -68.77 133.78 43.67
C PRO A 17 -70.03 133.94 44.57
N LEU A 18 -70.32 135.13 45.18
CA LEU A 18 -71.68 135.59 45.57
C LEU A 18 -71.72 137.05 46.12
N TRP A 19 -72.93 137.65 46.10
CA TRP A 19 -73.29 139.08 46.14
C TRP A 19 -73.94 139.59 47.46
N ARG A 20 -74.14 140.94 47.56
CA ARG A 20 -75.25 141.74 48.20
C ARG A 20 -75.04 142.39 49.59
N ASN A 21 -75.25 143.72 49.67
CA ASN A 21 -76.19 144.33 50.63
C ASN A 21 -76.62 145.78 50.18
N PRO A 22 -77.90 146.21 50.29
CA PRO A 22 -78.45 147.45 49.73
C PRO A 22 -78.82 148.53 50.79
N MET A 23 -79.18 149.75 50.33
CA MET A 23 -79.65 150.93 51.09
C MET A 23 -78.59 151.97 51.53
N PHE A 24 -77.75 152.39 50.58
CA PHE A 24 -77.30 153.79 50.42
C PHE A 24 -77.44 154.10 48.92
N ASN A 25 -78.67 154.40 48.49
CA ASN A 25 -79.13 154.19 47.11
C ASN A 25 -79.79 155.47 46.56
N GLN A 26 -78.99 156.32 45.90
CA GLN A 26 -79.44 157.14 44.75
C GLN A 26 -78.26 157.84 44.03
N THR A 27 -77.17 158.18 44.73
CA THR A 27 -75.99 158.84 44.13
C THR A 27 -74.92 157.88 43.57
N TRP A 28 -74.91 156.60 43.97
CA TRP A 28 -73.93 155.61 43.47
C TRP A 28 -74.38 154.90 42.18
N GLN A 29 -75.69 154.78 41.93
CA GLN A 29 -76.22 154.11 40.74
C GLN A 29 -75.98 154.91 39.45
N GLU A 30 -76.05 156.25 39.48
CA GLU A 30 -75.73 157.08 38.31
C GLU A 30 -74.24 157.07 37.95
N SER A 31 -73.35 157.07 38.96
CA SER A 31 -71.90 157.01 38.73
C SER A 31 -71.43 155.67 38.15
N ASN A 32 -72.03 154.55 38.57
CA ASN A 32 -71.65 153.22 38.07
C ASN A 32 -72.15 152.96 36.63
N LEU A 33 -73.34 153.45 36.29
CA LEU A 33 -73.88 153.33 34.93
C LEU A 33 -73.03 154.11 33.91
N LEU A 34 -72.53 155.30 34.28
CA LEU A 34 -71.56 156.05 33.46
C LEU A 34 -70.23 155.30 33.30
N PHE A 35 -69.73 154.64 34.34
CA PHE A 35 -68.48 153.86 34.27
C PHE A 35 -68.64 152.62 33.38
N HIS A 36 -69.78 151.93 33.44
CA HIS A 36 -70.07 150.79 32.57
C HIS A 36 -70.29 151.18 31.11
N MET A 37 -70.96 152.31 30.84
CA MET A 37 -71.06 152.86 29.49
C MET A 37 -69.68 153.20 28.91
N LYS A 38 -68.76 153.73 29.73
CA LYS A 38 -67.38 154.01 29.32
C LYS A 38 -66.58 152.73 29.03
N LEU A 39 -66.66 151.73 29.89
CA LEU A 39 -65.93 150.47 29.72
C LEU A 39 -66.43 149.63 28.53
N LEU A 40 -67.74 149.68 28.25
CA LEU A 40 -68.33 149.05 27.07
C LEU A 40 -67.96 149.80 25.79
N LYS A 41 -67.94 151.15 25.82
CA LYS A 41 -67.37 151.94 24.70
C LYS A 41 -65.91 151.61 24.46
N ASP A 42 -65.09 151.47 25.49
CA ASP A 42 -63.67 151.12 25.35
C ASP A 42 -63.48 149.70 24.78
N LYS A 43 -64.34 148.73 25.13
CA LYS A 43 -64.32 147.38 24.54
C LYS A 43 -64.75 147.34 23.07
N VAL A 44 -65.76 148.13 22.70
CA VAL A 44 -66.18 148.25 21.29
C VAL A 44 -65.09 148.96 20.50
N HIS A 45 -64.50 150.03 21.03
CA HIS A 45 -63.41 150.74 20.39
C HIS A 45 -62.13 149.87 20.26
N ALA A 46 -61.85 148.97 21.20
CA ALA A 46 -60.71 148.03 21.11
C ALA A 46 -60.91 146.88 20.09
N LEU A 47 -62.16 146.61 19.68
CA LEU A 47 -62.48 145.67 18.61
C LEU A 47 -62.58 146.39 17.25
N GLU A 48 -63.16 147.60 17.22
CA GLU A 48 -63.22 148.47 16.03
C GLU A 48 -61.84 149.04 15.64
N SER A 49 -60.89 149.19 16.59
CA SER A 49 -59.50 149.61 16.31
C SER A 49 -58.58 148.50 15.80
N GLY A 50 -59.02 147.23 15.79
CA GLY A 50 -58.26 146.10 15.22
C GLY A 50 -57.06 145.57 16.04
N GLU A 51 -56.69 146.18 17.17
CA GLU A 51 -55.54 145.76 18.02
C GLU A 51 -55.64 144.29 18.48
N LYS A 52 -56.86 143.80 18.73
CA LYS A 52 -57.08 142.43 19.19
C LYS A 52 -56.74 141.38 18.13
N TYR A 53 -56.89 141.71 16.85
CA TYR A 53 -56.57 140.82 15.72
C TYR A 53 -55.05 140.68 15.51
N GLN A 54 -54.28 141.74 15.76
CA GLN A 54 -52.82 141.71 15.66
C GLN A 54 -52.18 140.77 16.69
N LYS A 55 -52.66 140.79 17.94
CA LYS A 55 -52.18 139.88 18.99
C LYS A 55 -52.38 138.40 18.64
N LEU A 56 -53.55 138.05 18.08
CA LEU A 56 -53.85 136.67 17.70
C LEU A 56 -52.96 136.17 16.54
N GLN A 57 -52.66 137.04 15.57
CA GLN A 57 -51.72 136.71 14.48
C GLN A 57 -50.29 136.49 14.97
N GLU A 58 -49.83 137.24 15.98
CA GLU A 58 -48.51 137.04 16.57
C GLU A 58 -48.40 135.73 17.34
N GLU A 59 -49.43 135.36 18.11
CA GLU A 59 -49.48 134.06 18.80
C GLU A 59 -49.45 132.90 17.82
N HIS A 60 -50.24 132.95 16.74
CA HIS A 60 -50.27 131.88 15.73
C HIS A 60 -48.93 131.75 14.99
N ARG A 61 -48.25 132.87 14.72
CA ARG A 61 -46.91 132.87 14.09
C ARG A 61 -45.86 132.21 15.01
N ARG A 62 -45.97 132.42 16.33
CA ARG A 62 -45.09 131.76 17.31
C ARG A 62 -45.32 130.25 17.36
N GLU A 63 -46.57 129.79 17.34
CA GLU A 63 -46.89 128.36 17.28
C GLU A 63 -46.35 127.68 16.01
N LEU A 64 -46.53 128.30 14.85
CA LEU A 64 -45.98 127.79 13.59
C LEU A 64 -44.45 127.65 13.66
N THR A 65 -43.77 128.68 14.18
CA THR A 65 -42.31 128.66 14.33
C THR A 65 -41.86 127.56 15.30
N GLN A 66 -42.64 127.28 16.35
CA GLN A 66 -42.37 126.19 17.30
C GLN A 66 -42.56 124.82 16.64
N LYS A 67 -43.63 124.64 15.85
CA LYS A 67 -43.89 123.40 15.10
C LYS A 67 -42.82 123.13 14.06
N ASP A 68 -42.37 124.14 13.31
CA ASP A 68 -41.28 124.00 12.33
C ASP A 68 -39.96 123.57 12.98
N ARG A 69 -39.64 124.11 14.16
CA ARG A 69 -38.48 123.64 14.95
C ARG A 69 -38.63 122.18 15.38
N GLN A 70 -39.85 121.75 15.70
CA GLN A 70 -40.14 120.38 16.12
C GLN A 70 -40.04 119.40 14.95
N ILE A 71 -40.52 119.78 13.76
CA ILE A 71 -40.39 119.01 12.51
C ILE A 71 -38.91 118.82 12.16
N LYS A 72 -38.11 119.89 12.15
CA LYS A 72 -36.66 119.78 11.89
C LYS A 72 -35.92 118.87 12.88
N LYS A 73 -36.37 118.82 14.13
CA LYS A 73 -35.79 117.92 15.14
C LYS A 73 -36.12 116.46 14.82
N LEU A 74 -37.38 116.17 14.50
CA LEU A 74 -37.84 114.83 14.14
C LEU A 74 -37.19 114.33 12.85
N GLU A 75 -37.03 115.19 11.83
CA GLU A 75 -36.31 114.84 10.60
C GLU A 75 -34.86 114.40 10.89
N LYS A 76 -34.17 115.09 11.79
CA LYS A 76 -32.81 114.69 12.23
C LYS A 76 -32.78 113.39 13.03
N GLU A 77 -33.84 113.08 13.78
CA GLU A 77 -33.95 111.81 14.52
C GLU A 77 -34.27 110.65 13.57
N VAL A 78 -35.16 110.86 12.60
CA VAL A 78 -35.46 109.87 11.54
C VAL A 78 -34.22 109.58 10.70
N ALA A 79 -33.46 110.62 10.30
CA ALA A 79 -32.22 110.43 9.56
C ALA A 79 -31.18 109.62 10.35
N ARG A 80 -31.07 109.85 11.67
CA ARG A 80 -30.19 109.06 12.55
C ARG A 80 -30.65 107.61 12.68
N SER A 81 -31.94 107.38 12.91
CA SER A 81 -32.50 106.02 12.99
C SER A 81 -32.35 105.25 11.66
N HIS A 82 -32.47 105.94 10.52
CA HIS A 82 -32.24 105.33 9.22
C HIS A 82 -30.75 104.95 9.03
N ALA A 83 -29.82 105.82 9.43
CA ALA A 83 -28.39 105.50 9.40
C ALA A 83 -28.04 104.32 10.32
N GLU A 84 -28.61 104.25 11.53
CA GLU A 84 -28.46 103.11 12.44
C GLU A 84 -29.03 101.81 11.84
N THR A 85 -30.18 101.90 11.16
CA THR A 85 -30.79 100.73 10.49
C THR A 85 -29.89 100.20 9.37
N ILE A 86 -29.26 101.09 8.59
CA ILE A 86 -28.30 100.71 7.55
C ILE A 86 -27.06 100.05 8.17
N ASP A 87 -26.52 100.61 9.25
CA ASP A 87 -25.36 100.04 9.96
C ASP A 87 -25.65 98.65 10.52
N VAL A 88 -26.80 98.47 11.18
CA VAL A 88 -27.25 97.16 11.69
C VAL A 88 -27.46 96.17 10.54
N ARG A 89 -28.05 96.59 9.43
CA ARG A 89 -28.23 95.75 8.24
C ARG A 89 -26.88 95.28 7.70
N ASN A 90 -25.92 96.19 7.54
CA ASN A 90 -24.60 95.85 7.02
C ASN A 90 -23.85 94.88 7.94
N LYS A 91 -23.92 95.10 9.27
CA LYS A 91 -23.36 94.15 10.27
C LYS A 91 -24.01 92.77 10.18
N TRP A 92 -25.33 92.70 9.98
CA TRP A 92 -26.04 91.43 9.77
C TRP A 92 -25.60 90.71 8.50
N PHE A 93 -25.49 91.42 7.37
CA PHE A 93 -25.00 90.84 6.12
C PHE A 93 -23.58 90.29 6.28
N GLN A 94 -22.69 91.05 6.91
CA GLN A 94 -21.31 90.61 7.13
C GLN A 94 -21.24 89.38 8.03
N THR A 95 -22.05 89.34 9.10
CA THR A 95 -22.13 88.15 9.96
C THR A 95 -22.66 86.93 9.20
N CYS A 96 -23.65 87.10 8.32
CA CYS A 96 -24.16 86.02 7.49
C CYS A 96 -23.13 85.53 6.46
N GLU A 97 -22.40 86.44 5.82
CA GLU A 97 -21.30 86.10 4.91
C GLU A 97 -20.19 85.33 5.63
N ASP A 98 -19.76 85.80 6.81
CA ASP A 98 -18.75 85.13 7.63
C ASP A 98 -19.18 83.69 8.02
N VAL A 99 -20.45 83.50 8.39
CA VAL A 99 -20.99 82.16 8.73
C VAL A 99 -21.05 81.24 7.52
N LEU A 100 -21.43 81.77 6.34
CA LEU A 100 -21.42 80.99 5.10
C LEU A 100 -20.00 80.59 4.71
N GLU A 101 -19.04 81.51 4.78
CA GLU A 101 -17.63 81.21 4.53
C GLU A 101 -17.08 80.16 5.51
N GLU A 102 -17.44 80.23 6.79
CA GLU A 102 -17.05 79.22 7.77
C GLU A 102 -17.62 77.84 7.41
N LYS A 103 -18.90 77.77 7.00
CA LYS A 103 -19.54 76.52 6.59
C LYS A 103 -18.91 75.93 5.33
N ASP A 104 -18.61 76.76 4.33
CA ASP A 104 -17.93 76.31 3.11
C ASP A 104 -16.52 75.78 3.41
N ARG A 105 -15.79 76.42 4.34
CA ARG A 105 -14.49 75.92 4.81
C ARG A 105 -14.63 74.59 5.54
N GLU A 106 -15.66 74.42 6.38
CA GLU A 106 -15.93 73.16 7.07
C GLU A 106 -16.30 72.03 6.10
N LEU A 107 -17.15 72.30 5.10
CA LEU A 107 -17.51 71.34 4.06
C LEU A 107 -16.27 70.94 3.24
N ALA A 108 -15.46 71.91 2.80
CA ALA A 108 -14.22 71.63 2.09
C ALA A 108 -13.19 70.85 2.94
N ARG A 109 -13.20 71.00 4.27
CA ARG A 109 -12.40 70.16 5.16
C ARG A 109 -12.96 68.74 5.21
N LYS A 110 -14.27 68.58 5.38
CA LYS A 110 -14.94 67.27 5.44
C LYS A 110 -14.82 66.48 4.14
N ASP A 111 -14.92 67.13 2.99
CA ASP A 111 -14.72 66.49 1.69
C ASP A 111 -13.29 65.97 1.51
N ARG A 112 -12.29 66.74 1.97
CA ARG A 112 -10.89 66.28 1.99
C ARG A 112 -10.69 65.08 2.92
N GLU A 113 -11.28 65.10 4.11
CA GLU A 113 -11.24 63.97 5.04
C GLU A 113 -11.90 62.72 4.43
N LEU A 114 -13.05 62.87 3.75
CA LEU A 114 -13.75 61.78 3.06
C LEU A 114 -12.90 61.20 1.92
N GLN A 115 -12.33 62.04 1.05
CA GLN A 115 -11.46 61.59 -0.04
C GLN A 115 -10.23 60.84 0.48
N GLU A 116 -9.64 61.29 1.59
CA GLU A 116 -8.51 60.60 2.20
C GLU A 116 -8.92 59.25 2.80
N MET A 117 -10.08 59.17 3.45
CA MET A 117 -10.62 57.90 3.94
C MET A 117 -10.96 56.92 2.82
N GLU A 118 -11.56 57.38 1.72
CA GLU A 118 -11.84 56.55 0.53
C GLU A 118 -10.56 55.98 -0.08
N LYS A 119 -9.51 56.81 -0.19
CA LYS A 119 -8.20 56.36 -0.66
C LYS A 119 -7.61 55.30 0.25
N ARG A 120 -7.65 55.50 1.58
CA ARG A 120 -7.19 54.50 2.57
C ARG A 120 -7.99 53.21 2.48
N MET A 121 -9.30 53.28 2.28
CA MET A 121 -10.16 52.10 2.14
C MET A 121 -9.84 51.32 0.85
N LEU A 122 -9.62 52.01 -0.28
CA LEU A 122 -9.21 51.38 -1.54
C LEU A 122 -7.84 50.70 -1.42
N ASP A 123 -6.88 51.35 -0.76
CA ASP A 123 -5.56 50.76 -0.54
C ASP A 123 -5.64 49.54 0.40
N ALA A 124 -6.49 49.58 1.43
CA ALA A 124 -6.75 48.43 2.30
C ALA A 124 -7.42 47.26 1.55
N LEU A 125 -8.39 47.55 0.66
CA LEU A 125 -9.01 46.54 -0.20
C LEU A 125 -8.00 45.89 -1.14
N ARG A 126 -7.11 46.69 -1.77
CA ARG A 126 -6.02 46.17 -2.59
C ARG A 126 -5.08 45.25 -1.80
N GLN A 127 -4.65 45.68 -0.61
CA GLN A 127 -3.79 44.86 0.26
C GLN A 127 -4.47 43.54 0.65
N ARG A 128 -5.77 43.57 0.94
CA ARG A 128 -6.57 42.38 1.22
C ARG A 128 -6.62 41.44 0.01
N ASP A 129 -6.90 41.97 -1.17
CA ASP A 129 -7.02 41.17 -2.39
C ASP A 129 -5.67 40.56 -2.79
N GLU A 130 -4.58 41.31 -2.66
CA GLU A 130 -3.22 40.78 -2.81
C GLU A 130 -2.89 39.68 -1.79
N ALA A 131 -3.33 39.85 -0.53
CA ALA A 131 -3.15 38.83 0.50
C ALA A 131 -3.95 37.56 0.19
N LEU A 132 -5.18 37.70 -0.31
CA LEU A 132 -6.01 36.58 -0.76
C LEU A 132 -5.37 35.84 -1.95
N ASP A 133 -4.81 36.56 -2.91
CA ASP A 133 -4.12 35.94 -4.04
C ASP A 133 -2.82 35.25 -3.61
N ARG A 134 -2.06 35.83 -2.68
CA ARG A 134 -0.91 35.15 -2.05
C ARG A 134 -1.34 33.87 -1.35
N LEU A 135 -2.46 33.90 -0.62
CA LEU A 135 -2.98 32.74 0.11
C LEU A 135 -3.50 31.65 -0.85
N ARG A 136 -4.15 32.02 -1.96
CA ARG A 136 -4.55 31.09 -3.03
C ARG A 136 -3.34 30.40 -3.66
N LYS A 137 -2.29 31.15 -4.00
CA LYS A 137 -1.04 30.59 -4.54
C LYS A 137 -0.39 29.62 -3.55
N LYS A 138 -0.30 29.98 -2.27
CA LYS A 138 0.23 29.11 -1.22
C LYS A 138 -0.61 27.85 -1.01
N ASN A 139 -1.93 27.94 -1.08
CA ASN A 139 -2.81 26.76 -0.99
C ASN A 139 -2.65 25.83 -2.19
N ALA A 140 -2.46 26.36 -3.39
CA ALA A 140 -2.18 25.56 -4.58
C ALA A 140 -0.81 24.86 -4.47
N GLU A 141 0.23 25.58 -4.04
CA GLU A 141 1.55 25.00 -3.75
C GLU A 141 1.47 23.90 -2.69
N LEU A 142 0.75 24.14 -1.58
CA LEU A 142 0.58 23.16 -0.50
C LEU A 142 -0.18 21.92 -0.98
N SER A 143 -1.18 22.08 -1.84
CA SER A 143 -1.92 20.96 -2.45
C SER A 143 -1.02 20.15 -3.38
N ALA A 144 -0.20 20.81 -4.21
CA ALA A 144 0.75 20.14 -5.09
C ALA A 144 1.82 19.37 -4.28
N VAL A 145 2.36 19.97 -3.22
CA VAL A 145 3.32 19.31 -2.32
C VAL A 145 2.68 18.12 -1.61
N LYS A 146 1.42 18.22 -1.18
CA LYS A 146 0.69 17.08 -0.60
C LYS A 146 0.57 15.93 -1.59
N ILE A 147 0.22 16.20 -2.84
CA ILE A 147 0.13 15.18 -3.89
C ILE A 147 1.50 14.50 -4.09
N GLN A 148 2.57 15.28 -4.25
CA GLN A 148 3.93 14.73 -4.39
C GLN A 148 4.35 13.92 -3.17
N LEU A 149 3.97 14.35 -1.96
CA LEU A 149 4.26 13.61 -0.73
C LEU A 149 3.54 12.26 -0.72
N TYR A 150 2.26 12.22 -1.10
CA TYR A 150 1.50 10.97 -1.21
C TYR A 150 2.10 10.03 -2.28
N GLU A 151 2.46 10.57 -3.46
CA GLU A 151 3.12 9.80 -4.52
C GLU A 151 4.46 9.23 -4.05
N ALA A 152 5.30 10.07 -3.44
CA ALA A 152 6.60 9.65 -2.91
C ALA A 152 6.47 8.62 -1.78
N GLN A 153 5.51 8.78 -0.87
CA GLN A 153 5.21 7.79 0.17
C GLN A 153 4.77 6.45 -0.44
N GLY A 154 3.98 6.50 -1.52
CA GLY A 154 3.57 5.34 -2.29
C GLY A 154 4.74 4.63 -2.95
N GLU A 155 5.60 5.37 -3.64
CA GLU A 155 6.82 4.85 -4.25
C GLU A 155 7.76 4.24 -3.19
N ILE A 156 7.95 4.89 -2.04
CA ILE A 156 8.74 4.35 -0.93
C ILE A 156 8.15 3.04 -0.43
N THR A 157 6.82 2.94 -0.30
CA THR A 157 6.14 1.69 0.10
C THR A 157 6.38 0.59 -0.92
N GLN A 158 6.22 0.90 -2.21
CA GLN A 158 6.44 -0.07 -3.30
C GLN A 158 7.89 -0.54 -3.37
N LEU A 159 8.85 0.38 -3.26
CA LEU A 159 10.28 0.07 -3.29
C LEU A 159 10.69 -0.72 -2.04
N THR A 160 10.20 -0.33 -0.87
CA THR A 160 10.41 -1.08 0.40
C THR A 160 9.90 -2.51 0.26
N ALA A 161 8.68 -2.71 -0.26
CA ALA A 161 8.14 -4.05 -0.50
C ALA A 161 8.95 -4.88 -1.50
N ARG A 162 9.56 -4.25 -2.52
CA ARG A 162 10.47 -4.93 -3.46
C ARG A 162 11.80 -5.29 -2.81
N ILE A 163 12.34 -4.42 -1.96
CA ILE A 163 13.61 -4.64 -1.25
C ILE A 163 13.46 -5.73 -0.19
N ASN A 164 12.34 -5.76 0.53
CA ASN A 164 12.06 -6.74 1.56
C ASN A 164 11.92 -8.17 0.98
N LYS A 165 11.60 -8.34 -0.30
CA LYS A 165 11.43 -9.68 -0.92
C LYS A 165 12.73 -10.49 -0.93
N ASP A 166 12.72 -11.60 -0.19
CA ASP A 166 13.79 -12.56 -0.09
C ASP A 166 13.27 -14.01 -0.17
N TYR A 167 14.10 -14.99 0.17
CA TYR A 167 13.73 -16.42 0.09
C TYR A 167 12.87 -16.92 1.26
N THR A 168 12.68 -16.11 2.30
CA THR A 168 11.92 -16.46 3.51
C THR A 168 10.48 -15.97 3.42
N ASN A 169 10.22 -14.88 2.70
CA ASN A 169 8.91 -14.25 2.53
C ASN A 169 8.37 -14.32 1.09
N SER A 170 9.09 -14.97 0.16
CA SER A 170 8.66 -15.12 -1.23
C SER A 170 9.12 -16.45 -1.86
N SER A 171 8.61 -16.74 -3.07
CA SER A 171 9.01 -17.93 -3.85
C SER A 171 10.38 -17.80 -4.53
N LYS A 172 11.14 -16.73 -4.24
CA LYS A 172 12.51 -16.52 -4.72
C LYS A 172 13.44 -17.56 -4.12
N SER A 173 14.29 -18.19 -4.92
CA SER A 173 15.27 -19.14 -4.37
C SER A 173 16.29 -18.40 -3.51
N SER A 174 16.83 -19.09 -2.50
CA SER A 174 17.93 -18.57 -1.68
C SER A 174 19.06 -18.06 -2.58
N SER A 175 19.52 -18.87 -3.54
CA SER A 175 20.58 -18.57 -4.52
C SER A 175 20.34 -17.36 -5.43
N ALA A 176 19.12 -16.85 -5.55
CA ALA A 176 18.79 -15.68 -6.38
C ALA A 176 18.69 -14.37 -5.58
N SER A 177 18.83 -14.43 -4.25
CA SER A 177 18.71 -13.24 -3.38
C SER A 177 20.08 -12.56 -3.21
N PRO A 178 20.25 -11.25 -3.53
CA PRO A 178 21.55 -10.58 -3.54
C PRO A 178 22.28 -10.61 -2.20
N ASN A 179 21.50 -10.55 -1.11
CA ASN A 179 21.96 -10.81 0.24
C ASN A 179 21.48 -12.20 0.61
N HIS A 180 22.29 -13.23 0.32
CA HIS A 180 22.18 -14.47 1.08
C HIS A 180 22.54 -14.11 2.51
N GLY A 181 21.59 -13.60 3.29
CA GLY A 181 21.71 -13.55 4.73
C GLY A 181 22.23 -14.90 5.17
N LYS A 182 23.23 -14.92 6.05
CA LYS A 182 23.81 -16.15 6.58
C LYS A 182 22.63 -17.02 6.98
N ILE A 183 22.38 -18.12 6.25
CA ILE A 183 21.19 -18.97 6.42
C ILE A 183 21.01 -19.12 7.92
N HIS A 184 19.94 -18.54 8.47
CA HIS A 184 19.81 -18.41 9.92
C HIS A 184 19.82 -19.83 10.45
N ASN A 185 20.96 -20.21 11.03
CA ASN A 185 21.12 -21.53 11.56
C ASN A 185 20.26 -21.49 12.82
N ASN A 186 19.07 -22.06 12.78
CA ASN A 186 18.22 -22.21 13.98
C ASN A 186 18.94 -22.98 15.09
N ARG A 187 20.09 -23.58 14.77
CA ARG A 187 21.07 -24.02 15.77
C ARG A 187 21.58 -22.80 16.54
N GLU A 188 21.18 -22.71 17.80
CA GLU A 188 21.80 -21.82 18.78
C GLU A 188 23.32 -21.82 18.64
N VAL A 189 23.93 -20.65 18.72
CA VAL A 189 25.39 -20.49 18.67
C VAL A 189 25.96 -21.10 19.94
N THR A 190 26.16 -22.41 19.92
CA THR A 190 26.64 -23.19 21.07
C THR A 190 28.09 -22.86 21.48
N GLY A 191 28.75 -21.88 20.84
CA GLY A 191 30.18 -21.57 21.02
C GLY A 191 31.14 -22.69 20.55
N ARG A 192 30.57 -23.78 20.05
CA ARG A 192 31.26 -25.02 19.69
C ARG A 192 31.82 -24.95 18.28
N LYS A 193 33.10 -25.29 18.11
CA LYS A 193 33.73 -25.35 16.78
C LYS A 193 33.02 -26.40 15.91
N PRO A 194 32.88 -26.18 14.58
CA PRO A 194 32.38 -27.19 13.66
C PRO A 194 33.21 -28.48 13.75
N GLY A 195 32.54 -29.63 13.89
CA GLY A 195 33.18 -30.93 14.07
C GLY A 195 32.79 -31.64 15.37
N GLY A 196 33.39 -32.81 15.61
CA GLY A 196 33.21 -33.55 16.86
C GLY A 196 33.69 -32.71 18.05
N GLN A 197 32.82 -32.54 19.04
CA GLN A 197 33.16 -31.74 20.23
C GLN A 197 34.17 -32.47 21.11
N ARG A 198 34.96 -31.71 21.88
CA ARG A 198 35.87 -32.30 22.87
C ARG A 198 35.02 -33.06 23.90
N GLY A 199 35.17 -34.38 23.97
CA GLY A 199 34.36 -35.28 24.81
C GLY A 199 33.16 -35.95 24.13
N HIS A 200 32.82 -35.60 22.88
CA HIS A 200 31.80 -36.32 22.12
C HIS A 200 32.33 -37.71 21.71
N SER A 201 31.52 -38.75 21.90
CA SER A 201 31.86 -40.10 21.44
C SER A 201 32.10 -40.09 19.93
N HIS A 202 33.24 -40.63 19.50
CA HIS A 202 33.61 -40.67 18.09
C HIS A 202 32.69 -41.65 17.34
N HIS A 203 31.77 -41.13 16.52
CA HIS A 203 31.04 -41.93 15.55
C HIS A 203 31.93 -42.21 14.33
N GLY A 204 32.74 -43.26 14.42
CA GLY A 204 33.56 -43.73 13.31
C GLY A 204 32.71 -44.19 12.12
N ARG A 205 33.30 -44.17 10.92
CA ARG A 205 32.66 -44.75 9.73
C ARG A 205 32.30 -46.21 10.01
N LYS A 206 31.05 -46.59 9.71
CA LYS A 206 30.61 -47.98 9.85
C LYS A 206 31.48 -48.87 8.96
N ARG A 207 32.08 -49.90 9.56
CA ARG A 207 32.79 -50.96 8.84
C ARG A 207 31.83 -51.63 7.86
N LYS A 208 32.36 -52.05 6.71
CA LYS A 208 31.62 -52.87 5.75
C LYS A 208 31.95 -54.34 5.98
N GLU A 209 31.11 -55.23 5.50
CA GLU A 209 31.49 -56.64 5.38
C GLU A 209 32.67 -56.74 4.40
N PRO A 210 33.82 -57.33 4.80
CA PRO A 210 34.98 -57.40 3.93
C PRO A 210 34.84 -58.55 2.92
N ASP A 211 35.09 -58.28 1.64
CA ASP A 211 35.16 -59.32 0.61
C ASP A 211 36.37 -60.25 0.83
N GLN A 212 37.46 -59.70 1.37
CA GLN A 212 38.68 -60.43 1.71
C GLN A 212 39.28 -59.89 3.01
N ILE A 213 39.81 -60.79 3.84
CA ILE A 213 40.60 -60.45 5.03
C ILE A 213 42.05 -60.89 4.78
N ILE A 214 42.96 -59.92 4.72
CA ILE A 214 44.39 -60.17 4.58
C ILE A 214 45.04 -60.03 5.96
N PRO A 215 45.50 -61.13 6.59
CA PRO A 215 46.25 -61.05 7.83
C PRO A 215 47.65 -60.47 7.56
N ILE A 216 48.05 -59.48 8.37
CA ILE A 216 49.42 -58.95 8.34
C ILE A 216 50.15 -59.58 9.52
N PRO A 217 51.18 -60.41 9.28
CA PRO A 217 51.95 -61.02 10.37
C PRO A 217 52.72 -59.95 11.15
N ALA A 218 53.02 -60.24 12.42
CA ALA A 218 53.89 -59.39 13.21
C ALA A 218 55.32 -59.43 12.63
N PRO A 219 55.97 -58.27 12.42
CA PRO A 219 57.39 -58.21 12.07
C PRO A 219 58.27 -58.96 13.08
N VAL A 220 59.35 -59.59 12.58
CA VAL A 220 60.31 -60.36 13.38
C VAL A 220 60.92 -59.51 14.51
N GLU A 221 61.15 -58.23 14.25
CA GLU A 221 61.65 -57.25 15.23
C GLU A 221 60.79 -57.12 16.50
N TYR A 222 59.51 -57.51 16.45
CA TYR A 222 58.60 -57.51 17.60
C TYR A 222 58.37 -58.91 18.19
N THR A 223 58.57 -59.98 17.41
CA THR A 223 58.39 -61.36 17.89
C THR A 223 59.63 -61.87 18.61
N ASP A 224 60.82 -61.44 18.19
CA ASP A 224 62.11 -61.94 18.68
C ASP A 224 62.75 -60.99 19.69
N ASN A 225 61.99 -59.98 20.14
CA ASN A 225 62.44 -58.96 21.07
C ASN A 225 61.53 -58.93 22.30
N ASP A 226 62.06 -59.39 23.43
CA ASP A 226 61.35 -59.49 24.72
C ASP A 226 60.80 -58.16 25.25
N ASN A 227 61.24 -57.03 24.68
CA ASN A 227 60.68 -55.71 25.01
C ASN A 227 59.25 -55.51 24.47
N TYR A 228 58.75 -56.36 23.58
CA TYR A 228 57.40 -56.30 23.02
C TYR A 228 56.57 -57.53 23.41
N LYS A 229 55.26 -57.34 23.64
CA LYS A 229 54.33 -58.45 23.93
C LYS A 229 52.99 -58.29 23.20
N PRO A 230 52.35 -59.39 22.76
CA PRO A 230 51.01 -59.33 22.18
C PRO A 230 49.99 -58.79 23.19
N THR A 231 49.15 -57.85 22.75
CA THR A 231 48.09 -57.26 23.60
C THR A 231 46.76 -57.99 23.50
N GLY A 232 46.65 -58.99 22.61
CA GLY A 232 45.39 -59.69 22.28
C GLY A 232 44.39 -58.85 21.46
N ARG A 233 44.67 -57.55 21.23
CA ARG A 233 43.81 -56.67 20.42
C ARG A 233 44.23 -56.70 18.95
N SER A 234 43.29 -56.96 18.05
CA SER A 234 43.53 -56.86 16.60
C SER A 234 43.16 -55.48 16.06
N ILE A 235 44.13 -54.80 15.44
CA ILE A 235 43.88 -53.55 14.71
C ILE A 235 43.43 -53.91 13.29
N ARG A 236 42.22 -53.47 12.90
CA ARG A 236 41.64 -53.76 11.57
C ARG A 236 41.43 -52.46 10.80
N LYS A 237 41.95 -52.36 9.57
CA LYS A 237 41.72 -51.25 8.63
C LYS A 237 41.10 -51.78 7.33
N GLN A 238 40.22 -51.02 6.69
CA GLN A 238 39.59 -51.40 5.42
C GLN A 238 40.05 -50.44 4.32
N LEU A 239 40.54 -50.99 3.21
CA LEU A 239 40.78 -50.27 1.96
C LEU A 239 39.68 -50.66 0.99
N ILE A 240 38.86 -49.70 0.57
CA ILE A 240 37.79 -49.91 -0.41
C ILE A 240 38.35 -49.50 -1.77
N ARG A 241 38.35 -50.42 -2.74
CA ARG A 241 38.79 -50.19 -4.12
C ARG A 241 37.59 -50.22 -5.06
N LEU A 242 37.59 -49.36 -6.08
CA LEU A 242 36.61 -49.39 -7.16
C LEU A 242 37.27 -50.00 -8.38
N TYR A 243 36.72 -51.10 -8.88
CA TYR A 243 37.11 -51.72 -10.14
C TYR A 243 35.92 -51.68 -11.08
N VAL A 244 36.14 -51.27 -12.33
CA VAL A 244 35.14 -51.34 -13.39
C VAL A 244 35.59 -52.43 -14.36
N SER A 245 34.82 -53.50 -14.44
CA SER A 245 35.02 -54.59 -15.39
C SER A 245 34.03 -54.47 -16.54
N THR A 246 34.50 -54.72 -17.74
CA THR A 246 33.69 -54.76 -18.97
C THR A 246 33.87 -56.10 -19.64
N GLU A 247 32.76 -56.66 -20.11
CA GLU A 247 32.70 -57.93 -20.83
C GLU A 247 32.24 -57.65 -22.26
N VAL A 248 32.98 -58.16 -23.25
CA VAL A 248 32.65 -58.05 -24.67
C VAL A 248 32.52 -59.46 -25.21
N VAL A 249 31.31 -59.81 -25.64
CA VAL A 249 30.99 -61.11 -26.23
C VAL A 249 30.77 -60.91 -27.73
N GLU A 250 31.62 -61.55 -28.54
CA GLU A 250 31.49 -61.54 -30.00
C GLU A 250 30.75 -62.80 -30.47
N TYR A 251 29.60 -62.61 -31.12
CA TYR A 251 28.86 -63.70 -31.74
C TYR A 251 29.26 -63.81 -33.20
N VAL A 252 29.67 -65.01 -33.63
CA VAL A 252 30.08 -65.28 -35.01
C VAL A 252 29.24 -66.41 -35.58
N THR A 253 28.64 -66.19 -36.75
CA THR A 253 27.96 -67.23 -37.54
C THR A 253 28.43 -67.17 -38.99
N PRO A 254 28.68 -68.31 -39.65
CA PRO A 254 28.94 -68.32 -41.09
C PRO A 254 27.70 -67.88 -41.87
N GLU A 255 27.92 -67.13 -42.96
CA GLU A 255 26.91 -66.80 -43.96
C GLU A 255 26.90 -67.87 -45.06
N PHE A 256 25.70 -68.31 -45.45
CA PHE A 256 25.46 -69.22 -46.56
C PHE A 256 24.70 -68.52 -47.67
N ARG A 257 24.93 -68.94 -48.91
CA ARG A 257 24.17 -68.48 -50.07
C ARG A 257 23.39 -69.63 -50.66
N ASN A 258 22.07 -69.48 -50.76
CA ASN A 258 21.22 -70.42 -51.48
C ASN A 258 21.59 -70.38 -52.97
N GLN A 259 22.02 -71.51 -53.53
CA GLN A 259 22.48 -71.60 -54.92
C GLN A 259 21.35 -71.44 -55.96
N THR A 260 20.11 -71.72 -55.57
CA THR A 260 18.93 -71.65 -56.45
C THR A 260 18.30 -70.26 -56.43
N THR A 261 18.13 -69.65 -55.26
CA THR A 261 17.46 -68.34 -55.11
C THR A 261 18.43 -67.16 -55.02
N GLY A 262 19.72 -67.42 -54.75
CA GLY A 262 20.74 -66.40 -54.51
C GLY A 262 20.67 -65.73 -53.14
N GLN A 263 19.67 -66.05 -52.30
CA GLN A 263 19.47 -65.47 -50.97
C GLN A 263 20.62 -65.82 -50.02
N ARG A 264 21.04 -64.84 -49.22
CA ARG A 264 22.02 -65.02 -48.14
C ARG A 264 21.29 -65.29 -46.82
N VAL A 265 21.78 -66.26 -46.06
CA VAL A 265 21.20 -66.69 -44.78
C VAL A 265 22.32 -67.01 -43.78
N HIS A 266 22.04 -66.84 -42.50
CA HIS A 266 22.92 -67.22 -41.40
C HIS A 266 22.07 -67.70 -40.21
N ALA A 267 22.70 -68.32 -39.20
CA ALA A 267 21.99 -68.66 -37.97
C ALA A 267 21.52 -67.38 -37.25
N PRO A 268 20.34 -67.39 -36.61
CA PRO A 268 19.83 -66.20 -35.91
C PRO A 268 20.75 -65.86 -34.73
N PHE A 269 21.01 -64.56 -34.55
CA PHE A 269 21.69 -64.05 -33.36
C PHE A 269 20.76 -64.04 -32.13
N PRO A 270 21.29 -64.04 -30.90
CA PRO A 270 20.49 -63.90 -29.69
C PRO A 270 19.62 -62.64 -29.70
N GLU A 271 18.50 -62.67 -28.96
CA GLU A 271 17.57 -61.56 -28.92
C GLU A 271 18.24 -60.25 -28.46
N GLY A 272 17.98 -59.17 -29.21
CA GLY A 272 18.54 -57.84 -28.95
C GLY A 272 19.98 -57.64 -29.43
N VAL A 273 20.62 -58.63 -30.07
CA VAL A 273 21.88 -58.45 -30.81
C VAL A 273 21.54 -58.23 -32.28
N ARG A 274 21.45 -56.96 -32.69
CA ARG A 274 21.00 -56.58 -34.05
C ARG A 274 22.02 -55.76 -34.81
N ASP A 275 22.62 -54.78 -34.14
CA ASP A 275 23.64 -53.92 -34.73
C ASP A 275 25.03 -54.60 -34.65
N ASP A 276 26.03 -54.07 -35.35
CA ASP A 276 27.41 -54.58 -35.25
C ASP A 276 27.96 -54.47 -33.81
N VAL A 277 27.55 -53.42 -33.09
CA VAL A 277 27.91 -53.19 -31.68
C VAL A 277 26.64 -52.88 -30.89
N ASN A 278 26.33 -53.72 -29.90
CA ASN A 278 25.17 -53.57 -29.05
C ASN A 278 25.62 -53.33 -27.61
N TYR A 279 24.97 -52.38 -26.92
CA TYR A 279 25.17 -52.16 -25.49
C TYR A 279 23.97 -52.68 -24.70
N ASP A 280 24.25 -53.42 -23.64
CA ASP A 280 23.23 -53.99 -22.77
C ASP A 280 22.61 -52.95 -21.83
N GLY A 281 21.66 -53.39 -21.01
CA GLY A 281 21.00 -52.55 -20.02
C GLY A 281 21.93 -52.00 -18.95
N SER A 282 23.03 -52.68 -18.61
CA SER A 282 24.00 -52.19 -17.63
C SER A 282 24.69 -50.90 -18.11
N VAL A 283 25.20 -50.90 -19.34
CA VAL A 283 25.84 -49.74 -19.96
C VAL A 283 24.84 -48.62 -20.20
N LYS A 284 23.65 -48.96 -20.73
CA LYS A 284 22.56 -48.00 -20.98
C LYS A 284 22.09 -47.33 -19.68
N ALA A 285 21.93 -48.09 -18.59
CA ALA A 285 21.53 -47.56 -17.30
C ALA A 285 22.58 -46.61 -16.70
N ALA A 286 23.86 -46.95 -16.81
CA ALA A 286 24.94 -46.08 -16.33
C ALA A 286 24.91 -44.72 -17.05
N ALA A 287 24.84 -44.73 -18.39
CA ALA A 287 24.76 -43.51 -19.20
C ALA A 287 23.49 -42.69 -18.91
N TYR A 288 22.34 -43.37 -18.83
CA TYR A 288 21.05 -42.74 -18.56
C TYR A 288 21.04 -42.07 -17.17
N LEU A 289 21.50 -42.75 -16.12
CA LEU A 289 21.51 -42.21 -14.76
C LEU A 289 22.49 -41.06 -14.61
N LEU A 290 23.67 -41.13 -15.23
CA LEU A 290 24.60 -40.00 -15.24
C LEU A 290 23.94 -38.76 -15.83
N ASN A 291 23.19 -38.91 -16.94
CA ASN A 291 22.52 -37.79 -17.57
C ASN A 291 21.30 -37.30 -16.78
N ASN A 292 20.38 -38.18 -16.43
CA ASN A 292 19.04 -37.80 -15.96
C ASN A 292 18.92 -37.72 -14.44
N GLU A 293 19.74 -38.43 -13.68
CA GLU A 293 19.73 -38.39 -12.21
C GLU A 293 20.90 -37.56 -11.65
N CYS A 294 22.12 -37.76 -12.17
CA CYS A 294 23.30 -37.01 -11.75
C CYS A 294 23.46 -35.68 -12.49
N TYR A 295 22.59 -35.39 -13.46
CA TYR A 295 22.55 -34.16 -14.25
C TYR A 295 23.86 -33.87 -15.03
N VAL A 296 24.64 -34.90 -15.34
CA VAL A 296 25.88 -34.78 -16.12
C VAL A 296 25.54 -34.54 -17.59
N SER A 297 26.29 -33.66 -18.28
CA SER A 297 26.06 -33.40 -19.71
C SER A 297 26.33 -34.65 -20.55
N ILE A 298 25.73 -34.73 -21.74
CA ILE A 298 25.90 -35.85 -22.66
C ILE A 298 27.39 -36.11 -22.97
N GLY A 299 28.13 -35.05 -23.33
CA GLY A 299 29.57 -35.17 -23.62
C GLY A 299 30.39 -35.64 -22.42
N LYS A 300 30.12 -35.11 -21.22
CA LYS A 300 30.81 -35.57 -20.00
C LYS A 300 30.47 -37.02 -19.64
N THR A 301 29.25 -37.45 -19.91
CA THR A 301 28.80 -38.84 -19.71
C THR A 301 29.58 -39.77 -20.62
N GLN A 302 29.72 -39.43 -21.91
CA GLN A 302 30.54 -40.18 -22.86
C GLN A 302 31.99 -40.27 -22.40
N THR A 303 32.62 -39.12 -22.12
CA THR A 303 34.03 -39.07 -21.69
C THR A 303 34.28 -39.92 -20.44
N PHE A 304 33.43 -39.78 -19.43
CA PHE A 304 33.58 -40.51 -18.17
C PHE A 304 33.49 -42.04 -18.37
N LEU A 305 32.49 -42.51 -19.13
CA LEU A 305 32.31 -43.94 -19.36
C LEU A 305 33.45 -44.52 -20.21
N ARG A 306 33.95 -43.76 -21.18
CA ARG A 306 35.11 -44.17 -21.99
C ARG A 306 36.39 -44.28 -21.17
N GLU A 307 36.66 -43.30 -20.30
CA GLU A 307 37.86 -43.31 -19.45
C GLU A 307 37.85 -44.43 -18.42
N ILE A 308 36.72 -44.63 -17.73
CA ILE A 308 36.65 -45.64 -16.65
C ILE A 308 36.61 -47.09 -17.18
N SER A 309 36.29 -47.27 -18.46
CA SER A 309 36.23 -48.57 -19.13
C SER A 309 37.44 -48.89 -20.00
N ASP A 310 38.48 -48.04 -19.98
CA ASP A 310 39.67 -48.16 -20.84
C ASP A 310 39.31 -48.22 -22.33
N GLY A 311 38.40 -47.35 -22.76
CA GLY A 311 37.96 -47.23 -24.15
C GLY A 311 36.93 -48.25 -24.61
N LYS A 312 36.63 -49.29 -23.81
CA LYS A 312 35.70 -50.37 -24.20
C LYS A 312 34.24 -49.94 -24.27
N ILE A 313 33.84 -48.88 -23.55
CA ILE A 313 32.52 -48.25 -23.67
C ILE A 313 32.70 -46.90 -24.36
N ASP A 314 32.41 -46.86 -25.67
CA ASP A 314 32.41 -45.61 -26.44
C ASP A 314 31.02 -45.36 -27.05
N LEU A 315 30.17 -44.68 -26.28
CA LEU A 315 28.81 -44.35 -26.68
C LEU A 315 28.78 -43.07 -27.51
N SER A 316 28.09 -43.09 -28.64
CA SER A 316 27.84 -41.86 -29.39
C SER A 316 26.95 -40.90 -28.60
N THR A 317 27.12 -39.60 -28.82
CA THR A 317 26.25 -38.56 -28.20
C THR A 317 24.78 -38.74 -28.59
N GLY A 318 24.53 -39.19 -29.82
CA GLY A 318 23.19 -39.52 -30.32
C GLY A 318 22.56 -40.69 -29.54
N MET A 319 23.34 -41.74 -29.24
CA MET A 319 22.85 -42.86 -28.44
C MET A 319 22.47 -42.41 -27.04
N ILE A 320 23.33 -41.65 -26.34
CA ILE A 320 23.03 -41.14 -24.99
C ILE A 320 21.77 -40.27 -24.99
N CYS A 321 21.61 -39.42 -26.00
CA CYS A 321 20.40 -38.60 -26.17
C CYS A 321 19.14 -39.47 -26.33
N ASN A 322 19.23 -40.54 -27.12
CA ASN A 322 18.12 -41.44 -27.40
C ASN A 322 17.70 -42.31 -26.20
N LEU A 323 18.57 -42.50 -25.20
CA LEU A 323 18.25 -43.29 -24.01
C LEU A 323 17.04 -42.74 -23.24
N SER A 324 16.85 -41.41 -23.22
CA SER A 324 15.68 -40.81 -22.57
C SER A 324 14.37 -41.21 -23.26
N ARG A 325 14.37 -41.22 -24.60
CA ARG A 325 13.23 -41.67 -25.40
C ARG A 325 12.96 -43.15 -25.18
N GLN A 326 13.99 -43.99 -25.32
CA GLN A 326 13.86 -45.44 -25.12
C GLN A 326 13.33 -45.78 -23.72
N PHE A 327 13.84 -45.10 -22.69
CA PHE A 327 13.38 -45.33 -21.33
C PHE A 327 11.92 -44.90 -21.14
N SER A 328 11.51 -43.76 -21.72
CA SER A 328 10.12 -43.33 -21.71
C SER A 328 9.21 -44.34 -22.42
N GLU A 329 9.56 -44.81 -23.61
CA GLU A 329 8.76 -45.81 -24.36
C GLU A 329 8.63 -47.13 -23.55
N LYS A 330 9.73 -47.63 -22.98
CA LYS A 330 9.74 -48.89 -22.22
C LYS A 330 9.02 -48.83 -20.86
N THR A 331 8.78 -47.64 -20.32
CA THR A 331 8.15 -47.47 -19.00
C THR A 331 6.76 -46.85 -19.08
N GLN A 332 6.14 -46.86 -20.27
CA GLN A 332 4.80 -46.31 -20.47
C GLN A 332 3.76 -46.99 -19.56
N GLU A 333 3.70 -48.32 -19.55
CA GLU A 333 2.76 -49.09 -18.74
C GLU A 333 2.93 -48.80 -17.24
N GLU A 334 4.18 -48.76 -16.74
CA GLU A 334 4.45 -48.42 -15.34
C GLU A 334 4.00 -47.00 -14.98
N ARG A 335 4.11 -46.04 -15.92
CA ARG A 335 3.61 -44.68 -15.69
C ARG A 335 2.09 -44.62 -15.69
N ASP A 336 1.44 -45.42 -16.53
CA ASP A 336 -0.02 -45.53 -16.56
C ASP A 336 -0.54 -46.16 -15.26
N GLU A 337 0.16 -47.14 -14.70
CA GLU A 337 -0.11 -47.66 -13.36
C GLU A 337 0.09 -46.60 -12.27
N ILE A 338 1.16 -45.80 -12.34
CA ILE A 338 1.38 -44.68 -11.41
C ILE A 338 0.20 -43.70 -11.52
N PHE A 339 -0.24 -43.37 -12.73
CA PHE A 339 -1.37 -42.46 -12.97
C PHE A 339 -2.64 -42.98 -12.29
N LEU A 340 -3.00 -44.26 -12.51
CA LEU A 340 -4.19 -44.87 -11.92
C LEU A 340 -4.10 -44.94 -10.38
N ASN A 341 -2.93 -45.30 -9.84
CA ASN A 341 -2.73 -45.36 -8.39
C ASN A 341 -2.75 -43.98 -7.73
N LEU A 342 -2.31 -42.93 -8.42
CA LEU A 342 -2.45 -41.56 -7.96
C LEU A 342 -3.93 -41.14 -7.91
N LEU A 343 -4.73 -41.55 -8.90
CA LEU A 343 -6.18 -41.28 -8.89
C LEU A 343 -6.90 -41.98 -7.74
N ALA A 344 -6.47 -43.19 -7.37
CA ALA A 344 -7.05 -43.95 -6.26
C ALA A 344 -6.56 -43.50 -4.87
N SER A 345 -5.58 -42.57 -4.82
CA SER A 345 -5.01 -42.11 -3.54
C SER A 345 -6.00 -41.22 -2.76
N PRO A 346 -5.96 -41.23 -1.41
CA PRO A 346 -6.88 -40.43 -0.59
C PRO A 346 -6.63 -38.92 -0.68
N SER A 347 -5.37 -38.53 -0.83
CA SER A 347 -4.96 -37.14 -0.98
C SER A 347 -3.85 -37.02 -2.03
N LEU A 348 -3.92 -36.01 -2.89
CA LEU A 348 -2.97 -35.77 -3.95
C LEU A 348 -2.25 -34.44 -3.75
N HIS A 349 -0.92 -34.47 -3.69
CA HIS A 349 -0.13 -33.25 -3.74
C HIS A 349 0.08 -32.80 -5.19
N ALA A 350 -0.26 -31.56 -5.51
CA ALA A 350 -0.14 -30.99 -6.85
C ALA A 350 0.69 -29.70 -6.85
N ASP A 351 1.57 -29.52 -7.84
CA ASP A 351 2.34 -28.28 -8.05
C ASP A 351 2.69 -28.11 -9.53
N PHE A 352 2.88 -26.85 -9.95
CA PHE A 352 3.43 -26.50 -11.25
C PHE A 352 4.85 -25.97 -11.12
N THR A 353 5.77 -26.57 -11.86
CA THR A 353 7.11 -26.00 -12.07
C THR A 353 7.31 -25.59 -13.52
N PHE A 354 8.27 -24.70 -13.74
CA PHE A 354 8.59 -24.18 -15.07
C PHE A 354 10.00 -24.52 -15.51
N GLY A 355 10.16 -24.63 -16.82
CA GLY A 355 11.44 -24.75 -17.51
C GLY A 355 11.41 -24.01 -18.85
N ARG A 356 12.46 -24.22 -19.66
CA ARG A 356 12.51 -23.72 -21.03
C ARG A 356 12.68 -24.88 -21.99
N ALA A 357 11.98 -24.84 -23.11
CA ALA A 357 12.08 -25.81 -24.20
C ALA A 357 12.02 -25.08 -25.53
N GLY A 358 13.00 -25.31 -26.43
CA GLY A 358 13.01 -24.70 -27.76
C GLY A 358 12.94 -23.17 -27.74
N GLY A 359 13.48 -22.53 -26.70
CA GLY A 359 13.42 -21.08 -26.51
C GLY A 359 12.11 -20.53 -25.94
N LYS A 360 11.09 -21.36 -25.71
CA LYS A 360 9.80 -21.00 -25.10
C LYS A 360 9.72 -21.49 -23.64
N GLN A 361 8.80 -20.91 -22.86
CA GLN A 361 8.49 -21.40 -21.53
C GLN A 361 7.74 -22.74 -21.63
N ALA A 362 8.12 -23.70 -20.80
CA ALA A 362 7.42 -24.97 -20.63
C ALA A 362 6.95 -25.10 -19.18
N ALA A 363 5.79 -25.69 -18.98
CA ALA A 363 5.25 -26.04 -17.67
C ALA A 363 5.41 -27.55 -17.43
N VAL A 364 5.51 -27.94 -16.17
CA VAL A 364 5.49 -29.34 -15.74
C VAL A 364 4.55 -29.42 -14.55
N ILE A 365 3.49 -30.21 -14.70
CA ILE A 365 2.60 -30.55 -13.58
C ILE A 365 3.21 -31.73 -12.82
N ILE A 366 3.16 -31.65 -11.50
CA ILE A 366 3.69 -32.65 -10.59
C ILE A 366 2.53 -33.12 -9.73
N CYS A 367 2.25 -34.42 -9.78
CA CYS A 367 1.23 -35.07 -8.99
C CYS A 367 1.93 -36.13 -8.13
N THR A 368 1.76 -36.09 -6.81
CA THR A 368 2.53 -36.97 -5.93
C THR A 368 1.81 -37.35 -4.65
N THR A 369 2.09 -38.56 -4.19
CA THR A 369 1.79 -39.10 -2.87
C THR A 369 3.12 -39.53 -2.23
N PRO A 370 3.18 -39.89 -0.93
CA PRO A 370 4.44 -40.28 -0.29
C PRO A 370 5.24 -41.34 -1.07
N ASP A 371 4.55 -42.24 -1.75
CA ASP A 371 5.15 -43.39 -2.44
C ASP A 371 5.25 -43.22 -3.96
N LEU A 372 4.42 -42.36 -4.58
CA LEU A 372 4.29 -42.23 -6.03
C LEU A 372 4.52 -40.79 -6.49
N VAL A 373 5.16 -40.65 -7.65
CA VAL A 373 5.40 -39.36 -8.28
C VAL A 373 5.17 -39.46 -9.78
N LEU A 374 4.35 -38.55 -10.31
CA LEU A 374 4.16 -38.37 -11.74
C LEU A 374 4.48 -36.92 -12.14
N TYR A 375 5.37 -36.79 -13.12
CA TYR A 375 5.69 -35.54 -13.78
C TYR A 375 5.13 -35.60 -15.19
N GLN A 376 4.42 -34.56 -15.61
CA GLN A 376 3.99 -34.48 -17.00
C GLN A 376 4.33 -33.11 -17.59
N ALA A 377 5.01 -33.13 -18.73
CA ALA A 377 5.36 -31.93 -19.47
C ALA A 377 4.11 -31.32 -20.13
N ARG A 378 4.02 -29.98 -20.11
CA ARG A 378 2.91 -29.19 -20.65
C ARG A 378 3.44 -27.94 -21.34
N GLU A 379 2.78 -27.51 -22.40
CA GLU A 379 3.13 -26.26 -23.06
C GLU A 379 2.73 -25.04 -22.23
N LYS A 380 1.59 -25.12 -21.53
CA LYS A 380 1.05 -24.02 -20.72
C LYS A 380 0.70 -24.48 -19.30
N LYS A 381 0.68 -23.52 -18.38
CA LYS A 381 0.07 -23.65 -17.04
C LYS A 381 -1.42 -23.35 -17.13
N GLY A 382 -2.18 -23.70 -16.09
CA GLY A 382 -3.60 -23.43 -15.96
C GLY A 382 -4.44 -24.64 -16.35
N HIS A 383 -5.73 -24.42 -16.62
CA HIS A 383 -6.64 -25.50 -17.01
C HIS A 383 -6.14 -26.29 -18.24
N GLU A 384 -5.52 -25.62 -19.21
CA GLU A 384 -4.88 -26.31 -20.35
C GLU A 384 -3.75 -27.26 -19.92
N GLY A 385 -3.00 -26.90 -18.88
CA GLY A 385 -1.94 -27.73 -18.32
C GLY A 385 -2.45 -28.89 -17.47
N VAL A 386 -3.63 -28.75 -16.86
CA VAL A 386 -4.27 -29.81 -16.08
C VAL A 386 -4.86 -30.91 -16.95
N LYS A 387 -5.24 -30.61 -18.20
CA LYS A 387 -5.76 -31.62 -19.14
C LYS A 387 -4.82 -32.83 -19.28
N GLY A 388 -5.40 -34.03 -19.24
CA GLY A 388 -4.71 -35.32 -19.28
C GLY A 388 -3.82 -35.60 -18.07
N SER A 389 -3.97 -34.87 -16.97
CA SER A 389 -3.25 -35.13 -15.71
C SER A 389 -4.13 -35.81 -14.67
N PRO A 390 -3.55 -36.45 -13.64
CA PRO A 390 -4.34 -37.01 -12.55
C PRO A 390 -5.30 -35.99 -11.94
N VAL A 391 -4.88 -34.72 -11.81
CA VAL A 391 -5.69 -33.64 -11.23
C VAL A 391 -7.01 -33.44 -11.97
N GLU A 392 -7.06 -33.60 -13.30
CA GLU A 392 -8.29 -33.39 -14.08
C GLU A 392 -9.41 -34.34 -13.68
N LEU A 393 -9.06 -35.60 -13.35
CA LEU A 393 -10.00 -36.67 -13.06
C LEU A 393 -10.11 -36.96 -11.55
N TYR A 394 -9.37 -36.23 -10.72
CA TYR A 394 -9.27 -36.51 -9.30
C TYR A 394 -10.49 -36.00 -8.55
N GLN A 395 -11.05 -36.85 -7.67
CA GLN A 395 -12.21 -36.54 -6.84
C GLN A 395 -11.90 -36.56 -5.34
N GLY A 396 -10.62 -36.70 -4.95
CA GLY A 396 -10.18 -36.70 -3.56
C GLY A 396 -9.80 -35.31 -3.05
N THR A 397 -8.92 -35.29 -2.03
CA THR A 397 -8.38 -34.06 -1.44
C THR A 397 -7.13 -33.59 -2.18
N ILE A 398 -7.13 -32.39 -2.74
CA ILE A 398 -5.94 -31.79 -3.37
C ILE A 398 -5.18 -30.94 -2.36
N ILE A 399 -3.89 -31.22 -2.20
CA ILE A 399 -2.97 -30.43 -1.38
C ILE A 399 -2.07 -29.63 -2.32
N SER A 400 -2.25 -28.32 -2.38
CA SER A 400 -1.50 -27.46 -3.30
C SER A 400 -1.05 -26.17 -2.65
N ASP A 401 -0.22 -25.39 -3.36
CA ASP A 401 -0.18 -23.95 -3.10
C ASP A 401 -1.50 -23.31 -3.56
N HIS A 402 -1.66 -22.00 -3.30
CA HIS A 402 -2.85 -21.26 -3.73
C HIS A 402 -2.80 -21.00 -5.24
N GLU A 403 -2.92 -22.07 -6.00
CA GLU A 403 -3.06 -22.08 -7.44
C GLU A 403 -4.55 -22.17 -7.77
N SER A 404 -5.13 -21.05 -8.21
CA SER A 404 -6.55 -20.93 -8.50
C SER A 404 -7.06 -21.96 -9.51
N THR A 405 -6.18 -22.44 -10.40
CA THR A 405 -6.52 -23.53 -11.33
C THR A 405 -6.94 -24.79 -10.59
N PHE A 406 -6.24 -25.17 -9.53
CA PHE A 406 -6.50 -26.42 -8.83
C PHE A 406 -7.80 -26.38 -8.03
N GLN A 407 -8.26 -25.19 -7.63
CA GLN A 407 -9.54 -24.98 -6.93
C GLN A 407 -10.78 -25.38 -7.78
N SER A 408 -10.64 -25.59 -9.09
CA SER A 408 -11.72 -26.14 -9.94
C SER A 408 -11.74 -27.67 -10.02
N TYR A 409 -10.84 -28.39 -9.34
CA TYR A 409 -10.67 -29.84 -9.45
C TYR A 409 -10.61 -30.49 -8.06
N GLY A 410 -11.01 -31.75 -7.92
CA GLY A 410 -11.12 -32.38 -6.60
C GLY A 410 -12.41 -32.02 -5.88
N THR A 411 -12.61 -32.60 -4.69
CA THR A 411 -13.81 -32.38 -3.86
C THR A 411 -13.51 -31.63 -2.57
N ARG A 412 -12.26 -31.68 -2.11
CA ARG A 412 -11.75 -30.99 -0.93
C ARG A 412 -10.36 -30.45 -1.22
N HIS A 413 -9.98 -29.38 -0.54
CA HIS A 413 -8.68 -28.76 -0.73
C HIS A 413 -7.96 -28.60 0.60
N GLN A 414 -6.63 -28.62 0.53
CA GLN A 414 -5.78 -28.20 1.63
C GLN A 414 -4.74 -27.23 1.09
N GLU A 415 -4.85 -25.98 1.52
CA GLU A 415 -3.90 -24.93 1.21
C GLU A 415 -2.58 -25.17 1.95
N CYS A 416 -1.46 -24.98 1.25
CA CYS A 416 -0.13 -25.19 1.83
C CYS A 416 0.20 -24.13 2.87
N LEU A 417 0.23 -24.52 4.14
CA LEU A 417 0.50 -23.59 5.23
C LEU A 417 1.92 -23.01 5.21
N VAL A 418 2.91 -23.67 4.58
CA VAL A 418 4.25 -23.09 4.38
C VAL A 418 4.19 -21.87 3.45
N HIS A 419 3.30 -21.85 2.46
CA HIS A 419 3.09 -20.66 1.64
C HIS A 419 2.36 -19.56 2.41
N VAL A 420 1.38 -19.94 3.23
CA VAL A 420 0.71 -19.01 4.16
C VAL A 420 1.73 -18.35 5.10
N GLU A 421 2.65 -19.12 5.70
CA GLU A 421 3.73 -18.56 6.53
C GLU A 421 4.57 -17.52 5.78
N ARG A 422 4.91 -17.76 4.50
CA ARG A 422 5.68 -16.80 3.69
C ARG A 422 4.88 -15.50 3.47
N TYR A 423 3.59 -15.61 3.14
CA TYR A 423 2.73 -14.44 2.96
C TYR A 423 2.53 -13.66 4.27
N LEU A 424 2.39 -14.35 5.41
CA LEU A 424 2.29 -13.71 6.72
C LEU A 424 3.58 -12.98 7.09
N ARG A 425 4.75 -13.57 6.82
CA ARG A 425 6.04 -12.87 7.01
C ARG A 425 6.16 -11.63 6.14
N ALA A 426 5.77 -11.74 4.87
CA ALA A 426 5.72 -10.58 3.98
C ALA A 426 4.75 -9.50 4.50
N SER A 427 3.60 -9.89 5.04
CA SER A 427 2.65 -8.96 5.66
C SER A 427 3.26 -8.26 6.88
N ILE A 428 3.87 -9.00 7.83
CA ILE A 428 4.52 -8.44 9.02
C ILE A 428 5.59 -7.38 8.65
N GLU A 429 6.37 -7.63 7.61
CA GLU A 429 7.45 -6.74 7.18
C GLU A 429 6.95 -5.49 6.44
N ASN A 430 5.79 -5.56 5.78
CA ASN A 430 5.28 -4.48 4.92
C ASN A 430 4.05 -3.76 5.51
N GLU A 431 3.42 -4.33 6.54
CA GLU A 431 2.25 -3.81 7.23
C GLU A 431 2.51 -3.82 8.77
N PRO A 432 3.51 -3.06 9.26
CA PRO A 432 3.94 -3.12 10.67
C PRO A 432 2.91 -2.58 11.69
N GLY A 433 1.88 -1.88 11.22
CA GLY A 433 0.76 -1.42 12.06
C GLY A 433 -0.27 -2.52 12.36
N LEU A 434 -0.21 -3.64 11.64
CA LEU A 434 -1.16 -4.74 11.77
C LEU A 434 -0.59 -5.84 12.66
N GLU A 435 -1.40 -6.34 13.60
CA GLU A 435 -0.98 -7.37 14.55
C GLU A 435 -1.54 -8.75 14.19
N TRP A 436 -2.63 -8.82 13.41
CA TRP A 436 -3.27 -10.09 13.04
C TRP A 436 -2.29 -11.05 12.34
N ASN A 437 -1.37 -10.52 11.54
CA ASN A 437 -0.43 -11.29 10.74
C ASN A 437 0.58 -12.07 11.61
N ALA A 438 1.06 -11.48 12.70
CA ALA A 438 1.96 -12.09 13.67
C ALA A 438 1.22 -13.15 14.50
N GLU A 439 -0.01 -12.87 14.92
CA GLU A 439 -0.85 -13.83 15.64
C GLU A 439 -1.21 -15.04 14.77
N MET A 440 -1.59 -14.80 13.51
CA MET A 440 -1.90 -15.86 12.55
C MET A 440 -0.66 -16.70 12.24
N LEU A 441 0.52 -16.07 12.12
CA LEU A 441 1.77 -16.81 11.89
C LEU A 441 2.07 -17.77 13.05
N GLU A 442 1.84 -17.35 14.29
CA GLU A 442 2.04 -18.21 15.45
C GLU A 442 0.98 -19.30 15.56
N TRP A 443 -0.27 -19.00 15.17
CA TRP A 443 -1.33 -19.98 15.04
C TRP A 443 -0.96 -21.07 14.02
N VAL A 444 -0.48 -20.70 12.82
CA VAL A 444 -0.08 -21.64 11.77
C VAL A 444 1.01 -22.60 12.27
N LYS A 445 2.06 -22.08 12.90
CA LYS A 445 3.13 -22.92 13.46
C LYS A 445 2.60 -23.88 14.51
N SER A 446 1.75 -23.40 15.41
CA SER A 446 1.15 -24.21 16.48
C SER A 446 0.28 -25.33 15.91
N ALA A 447 -0.48 -25.04 14.86
CA ALA A 447 -1.36 -26.01 14.21
C ALA A 447 -0.56 -27.08 13.45
N ILE A 448 0.49 -26.70 12.71
CA ILE A 448 1.43 -27.66 12.09
C ILE A 448 2.10 -28.52 13.15
N HIS A 449 2.52 -27.94 14.27
CA HIS A 449 3.13 -28.70 15.37
C HIS A 449 2.16 -29.73 15.93
N TYR A 450 0.91 -29.33 16.20
CA TYR A 450 -0.15 -30.23 16.65
C TYR A 450 -0.37 -31.41 15.71
N TRP A 451 -0.46 -31.17 14.39
CA TRP A 451 -0.60 -32.27 13.42
C TRP A 451 0.59 -33.23 13.44
N ASN A 452 1.82 -32.72 13.56
CA ASN A 452 3.01 -33.56 13.66
C ASN A 452 3.02 -34.41 14.94
N GLU A 453 2.55 -33.88 16.07
CA GLU A 453 2.39 -34.65 17.32
C GLU A 453 1.36 -35.77 17.17
N GLY A 454 0.25 -35.49 16.46
CA GLY A 454 -0.83 -36.45 16.23
C GLY A 454 -0.44 -37.62 15.33
N LYS A 455 0.49 -37.40 14.39
CA LYS A 455 1.00 -38.44 13.48
C LYS A 455 1.70 -39.60 14.20
N ASP A 456 2.24 -39.36 15.39
CA ASP A 456 2.93 -40.38 16.20
C ASP A 456 1.97 -41.22 17.08
N GLY A 457 0.66 -41.19 16.80
CA GLY A 457 -0.34 -42.03 17.47
C GLY A 457 -0.87 -41.47 18.79
N ARG A 458 -0.59 -40.21 19.11
CA ARG A 458 -1.25 -39.48 20.19
C ARG A 458 -2.51 -38.83 19.61
N GLY A 459 -3.65 -39.50 19.75
CA GLY A 459 -4.90 -39.15 19.09
C GLY A 459 -5.27 -37.66 19.14
N THR A 460 -5.88 -37.19 18.06
CA THR A 460 -6.48 -35.86 17.96
C THR A 460 -7.54 -35.71 19.04
N GLN A 461 -7.37 -34.73 19.93
CA GLN A 461 -8.39 -34.41 20.92
C GLN A 461 -9.36 -33.43 20.29
N GLU A 462 -10.62 -33.83 20.14
CA GLU A 462 -11.68 -33.04 19.50
C GLU A 462 -11.80 -31.63 20.11
N ASN A 463 -11.67 -31.52 21.44
CA ASN A 463 -11.63 -30.25 22.16
C ASN A 463 -10.51 -29.30 21.66
N ARG A 464 -9.35 -29.84 21.28
CA ARG A 464 -8.20 -29.04 20.82
C ARG A 464 -8.41 -28.52 19.40
N VAL A 465 -9.13 -29.26 18.55
CA VAL A 465 -9.50 -28.81 17.19
C VAL A 465 -10.42 -27.59 17.28
N SER A 466 -11.48 -27.65 18.09
CA SER A 466 -12.39 -26.51 18.28
C SER A 466 -11.70 -25.28 18.87
N GLU A 467 -10.70 -25.46 19.73
CA GLU A 467 -9.85 -24.35 20.22
C GLU A 467 -9.06 -23.68 19.08
N PHE A 468 -8.47 -24.47 18.16
CA PHE A 468 -7.77 -23.94 17.00
C PHE A 468 -8.71 -23.17 16.07
N GLU A 469 -9.90 -23.70 15.79
CA GLU A 469 -10.91 -23.04 14.96
C GLU A 469 -11.42 -21.73 15.58
N ALA A 470 -11.71 -21.74 16.88
CA ALA A 470 -12.14 -20.55 17.60
C ALA A 470 -11.07 -19.45 17.56
N ARG A 471 -9.80 -19.81 17.83
CA ARG A 471 -8.69 -18.87 17.75
C ARG A 471 -8.46 -18.36 16.33
N TYR A 472 -8.57 -19.23 15.33
CA TYR A 472 -8.47 -18.85 13.92
C TYR A 472 -9.53 -17.80 13.55
N GLY A 473 -10.79 -18.03 13.93
CA GLY A 473 -11.89 -17.10 13.70
C GLY A 473 -11.69 -15.75 14.41
N GLN A 474 -11.20 -15.74 15.65
CA GLN A 474 -10.90 -14.52 16.40
C GLN A 474 -9.81 -13.69 15.71
N ILE A 475 -8.74 -14.32 15.21
CA ILE A 475 -7.65 -13.63 14.51
C ILE A 475 -8.16 -13.03 13.19
N LEU A 476 -9.01 -13.75 12.43
CA LEU A 476 -9.60 -13.20 11.20
C LEU A 476 -10.55 -12.02 11.46
N GLU A 477 -11.33 -12.06 12.55
CA GLU A 477 -12.17 -10.92 12.95
C GLU A 477 -11.32 -9.70 13.37
N LYS A 478 -10.16 -9.94 14.00
CA LYS A 478 -9.16 -8.90 14.28
C LYS A 478 -8.60 -8.32 12.98
N ALA A 479 -8.19 -9.18 12.03
CA ALA A 479 -7.71 -8.75 10.71
C ALA A 479 -8.74 -7.87 9.98
N LYS A 480 -10.01 -8.25 10.04
CA LYS A 480 -11.12 -7.46 9.47
C LYS A 480 -11.18 -6.04 10.05
N LYS A 481 -11.19 -5.92 11.38
CA LYS A 481 -11.25 -4.62 12.07
C LYS A 481 -10.02 -3.76 11.79
N GLU A 482 -8.85 -4.38 11.78
CA GLU A 482 -7.59 -3.74 11.44
C GLU A 482 -7.63 -3.17 10.02
N TYR A 483 -8.06 -3.94 9.02
CA TYR A 483 -8.18 -3.47 7.64
C TYR A 483 -9.34 -2.49 7.38
N GLU A 484 -10.36 -2.46 8.24
CA GLU A 484 -11.41 -1.41 8.23
C GLU A 484 -10.89 -0.06 8.72
N TYR A 485 -9.95 -0.06 9.67
CA TYR A 485 -9.32 1.14 10.22
C TYR A 485 -8.11 1.61 9.40
N GLU A 486 -7.22 0.69 9.06
CA GLU A 486 -6.06 0.89 8.20
C GLU A 486 -6.30 0.21 6.85
N LEU A 487 -6.77 0.99 5.88
CA LEU A 487 -7.04 0.48 4.54
C LEU A 487 -5.79 -0.14 3.90
N PRO A 488 -5.93 -1.26 3.16
CA PRO A 488 -4.81 -1.91 2.53
C PRO A 488 -4.15 -0.97 1.51
N SER A 489 -2.83 -0.90 1.55
CA SER A 489 -2.04 -0.08 0.64
C SER A 489 -2.25 -0.52 -0.82
N GLU A 490 -2.38 0.43 -1.74
CA GLU A 490 -2.41 0.11 -3.17
C GLU A 490 -1.12 -0.58 -3.64
N TYR A 491 -0.02 -0.35 -2.93
CA TYR A 491 1.33 -0.81 -3.26
C TYR A 491 1.70 -2.17 -2.65
N PHE A 492 0.96 -2.62 -1.62
CA PHE A 492 1.10 -3.95 -1.03
C PHE A 492 -0.28 -4.46 -0.57
N ARG A 493 -0.82 -5.45 -1.28
CA ARG A 493 -2.13 -6.07 -0.96
C ARG A 493 -2.04 -7.54 -0.60
N ASP A 494 -0.84 -8.12 -0.56
CA ASP A 494 -0.68 -9.57 -0.41
C ASP A 494 -1.22 -10.06 0.96
N GLY A 495 -1.02 -9.27 2.03
CA GLY A 495 -1.57 -9.55 3.37
C GLY A 495 -3.10 -9.50 3.38
N TYR A 496 -3.70 -8.43 2.86
CA TYR A 496 -5.16 -8.30 2.75
C TYR A 496 -5.78 -9.42 1.90
N ASN A 497 -5.18 -9.73 0.75
CA ASN A 497 -5.64 -10.81 -0.12
C ASN A 497 -5.51 -12.18 0.57
N LEU A 498 -4.49 -12.39 1.40
CA LEU A 498 -4.38 -13.60 2.21
C LEU A 498 -5.52 -13.68 3.23
N TYR A 499 -5.74 -12.63 4.01
CA TYR A 499 -6.86 -12.56 4.97
C TYR A 499 -8.20 -12.87 4.29
N LYS A 500 -8.50 -12.21 3.16
CA LYS A 500 -9.76 -12.42 2.43
C LYS A 500 -9.96 -13.86 1.96
N ARG A 501 -8.91 -14.52 1.50
CA ARG A 501 -8.95 -15.94 1.09
C ARG A 501 -9.13 -16.86 2.28
N MET A 502 -8.39 -16.64 3.36
CA MET A 502 -8.52 -17.38 4.61
C MET A 502 -9.93 -17.25 5.23
N GLU A 503 -10.55 -16.08 5.10
CA GLU A 503 -11.92 -15.85 5.55
C GLU A 503 -12.97 -16.55 4.66
N ALA A 504 -12.77 -16.54 3.34
CA ALA A 504 -13.70 -17.14 2.38
C ALA A 504 -13.65 -18.68 2.41
N ASP A 505 -12.44 -19.24 2.38
CA ASP A 505 -12.19 -20.67 2.14
C ASP A 505 -11.66 -21.36 3.41
N LYS A 506 -12.32 -21.14 4.56
CA LYS A 506 -11.83 -21.60 5.88
C LYS A 506 -11.53 -23.10 5.93
N GLU A 507 -12.39 -23.90 5.31
CA GLU A 507 -12.26 -25.37 5.28
C GLU A 507 -10.91 -25.79 4.64
N ASP A 508 -10.46 -25.08 3.61
CA ASP A 508 -9.22 -25.37 2.89
C ASP A 508 -7.96 -25.12 3.74
N TYR A 509 -8.05 -24.25 4.75
CA TYR A 509 -6.94 -23.96 5.66
C TYR A 509 -6.97 -24.83 6.91
N LEU A 510 -8.10 -25.50 7.21
CA LEU A 510 -8.34 -26.21 8.46
C LEU A 510 -8.50 -27.73 8.28
N LEU A 511 -8.67 -28.22 7.05
CA LEU A 511 -8.97 -29.63 6.75
C LEU A 511 -8.05 -30.63 7.46
N PHE A 512 -6.73 -30.37 7.49
CA PHE A 512 -5.74 -31.23 8.16
C PHE A 512 -5.96 -31.39 9.67
N LEU A 513 -6.67 -30.47 10.33
CA LEU A 513 -7.02 -30.58 11.76
C LEU A 513 -8.10 -31.64 11.99
N HIS A 514 -9.01 -31.81 11.03
CA HIS A 514 -10.10 -32.78 11.07
C HIS A 514 -9.70 -34.14 10.49
N ASP A 515 -8.81 -34.14 9.50
CA ASP A 515 -8.35 -35.35 8.81
C ASP A 515 -6.82 -35.50 8.93
N PRO A 516 -6.32 -36.31 9.90
CA PRO A 516 -4.88 -36.52 10.08
C PRO A 516 -4.17 -37.15 8.88
N SER A 517 -4.90 -37.72 7.92
CA SER A 517 -4.31 -38.27 6.69
C SER A 517 -3.89 -37.18 5.69
N VAL A 518 -4.48 -35.98 5.81
CA VAL A 518 -4.19 -34.82 4.97
C VAL A 518 -3.03 -34.05 5.57
N ALA A 519 -1.96 -33.82 4.79
CA ALA A 519 -0.81 -33.07 5.26
C ALA A 519 -1.06 -31.54 5.19
N PRO A 520 -0.68 -30.76 6.22
CA PRO A 520 -0.85 -29.30 6.22
C PRO A 520 0.03 -28.55 5.21
N THR A 521 0.94 -29.25 4.51
CA THR A 521 1.95 -28.62 3.65
C THR A 521 2.12 -29.37 2.35
N ASN A 522 2.34 -28.64 1.25
CA ASN A 522 2.65 -29.21 -0.07
C ASN A 522 4.16 -29.46 -0.29
N ASN A 523 4.89 -29.74 0.79
CA ASN A 523 6.35 -29.91 0.76
C ASN A 523 6.81 -31.06 -0.16
N LEU A 524 5.95 -32.06 -0.38
CA LEU A 524 6.25 -33.21 -1.21
C LEU A 524 6.35 -32.84 -2.69
N ALA A 525 5.32 -32.17 -3.24
CA ALA A 525 5.35 -31.70 -4.62
C ALA A 525 6.46 -30.66 -4.83
N GLU A 526 6.64 -29.71 -3.90
CA GLU A 526 7.74 -28.74 -3.97
C GLU A 526 9.12 -29.41 -4.05
N ARG A 527 9.36 -30.44 -3.22
CA ARG A 527 10.63 -31.19 -3.21
C ARG A 527 10.86 -31.91 -4.53
N ASN A 528 9.80 -32.51 -5.07
CA ASN A 528 9.83 -33.18 -6.37
C ASN A 528 10.05 -32.18 -7.51
N GLY A 529 9.47 -30.97 -7.45
CA GLY A 529 9.72 -29.90 -8.43
C GLY A 529 11.15 -29.39 -8.45
N ARG A 530 11.85 -29.40 -7.30
CA ARG A 530 13.28 -29.06 -7.25
C ARG A 530 14.14 -30.01 -8.09
N LYS A 531 13.75 -31.28 -8.29
CA LYS A 531 14.49 -32.22 -9.13
C LYS A 531 14.51 -31.78 -10.58
N PHE A 532 13.35 -31.38 -11.11
CA PHE A 532 13.24 -30.80 -12.43
C PHE A 532 14.03 -29.49 -12.54
N LYS A 533 13.85 -28.57 -11.58
CA LYS A 533 14.56 -27.28 -11.57
C LYS A 533 16.09 -27.42 -11.58
N ARG A 534 16.65 -28.44 -10.91
CA ARG A 534 18.11 -28.71 -10.94
C ARG A 534 18.60 -29.09 -12.34
N LYS A 535 17.92 -30.02 -13.02
CA LYS A 535 18.26 -30.37 -14.41
C LYS A 535 18.13 -29.13 -15.30
N ALA A 536 17.02 -28.40 -15.19
CA ALA A 536 16.77 -27.20 -15.98
C ALA A 536 17.85 -26.12 -15.77
N ALA A 537 18.32 -25.91 -14.54
CA ALA A 537 19.42 -25.00 -14.24
C ALA A 537 20.75 -25.46 -14.87
N GLN A 538 21.03 -26.76 -14.87
CA GLN A 538 22.25 -27.32 -15.44
C GLN A 538 22.28 -27.28 -16.98
N VAL A 539 21.12 -27.49 -17.63
CA VAL A 539 21.02 -27.47 -19.10
C VAL A 539 20.64 -26.10 -19.67
N MET A 540 20.26 -25.14 -18.83
CA MET A 540 19.69 -23.80 -19.15
C MET A 540 18.37 -23.82 -19.93
N GLY A 541 18.14 -24.84 -20.75
CA GLY A 541 16.89 -25.12 -21.46
C GLY A 541 16.98 -26.41 -22.26
N PHE A 542 15.85 -27.09 -22.42
CA PHE A 542 15.72 -28.26 -23.27
C PHE A 542 15.63 -27.83 -24.75
N ARG A 543 16.05 -28.71 -25.66
CA ARG A 543 16.02 -28.44 -27.10
C ARG A 543 14.61 -28.50 -27.69
N SER A 544 13.74 -29.35 -27.15
CA SER A 544 12.36 -29.53 -27.61
C SER A 544 11.42 -29.93 -26.45
N MET A 545 10.11 -29.88 -26.69
CA MET A 545 9.10 -30.30 -25.71
C MET A 545 9.11 -31.81 -25.49
N GLU A 546 9.37 -32.61 -26.53
CA GLU A 546 9.52 -34.07 -26.41
C GLU A 546 10.68 -34.40 -25.46
N GLY A 547 11.79 -33.67 -25.55
CA GLY A 547 12.91 -33.84 -24.63
C GLY A 547 12.55 -33.54 -23.17
N VAL A 548 11.65 -32.58 -22.92
CA VAL A 548 11.09 -32.33 -21.58
C VAL A 548 10.19 -33.49 -21.16
N SER A 549 9.34 -33.98 -22.07
CA SER A 549 8.44 -35.12 -21.81
C SER A 549 9.22 -36.36 -21.41
N TYR A 550 10.18 -36.80 -22.23
CA TYR A 550 11.00 -37.98 -21.93
C TYR A 550 11.76 -37.85 -20.61
N PHE A 551 12.21 -36.64 -20.28
CA PHE A 551 12.84 -36.39 -18.98
C PHE A 551 11.84 -36.51 -17.83
N CYS A 552 10.63 -35.95 -17.96
CA CYS A 552 9.57 -36.06 -16.96
C CYS A 552 9.11 -37.51 -16.76
N ASP A 553 8.93 -38.25 -17.86
CA ASP A 553 8.58 -39.67 -17.85
C ASP A 553 9.59 -40.48 -17.05
N GLY A 554 10.87 -40.28 -17.39
CA GLY A 554 11.99 -40.89 -16.66
C GLY A 554 12.02 -40.51 -15.18
N LEU A 555 11.84 -39.23 -14.88
CA LEU A 555 11.90 -38.72 -13.51
C LEU A 555 10.77 -39.29 -12.64
N SER A 556 9.59 -39.54 -13.21
CA SER A 556 8.44 -40.16 -12.55
C SER A 556 8.80 -41.56 -12.02
N ILE A 557 9.40 -42.39 -12.88
CA ILE A 557 9.88 -43.73 -12.51
C ILE A 557 11.01 -43.63 -11.49
N LEU A 558 12.03 -42.80 -11.75
CA LEU A 558 13.20 -42.70 -10.87
C LEU A 558 12.85 -42.23 -9.45
N GLN A 559 11.94 -41.26 -9.28
CA GLN A 559 11.54 -40.83 -7.94
C GLN A 559 10.64 -41.85 -7.26
N THR A 560 9.74 -42.51 -7.99
CA THR A 560 8.89 -43.57 -7.45
C THR A 560 9.73 -44.75 -6.93
N LEU A 561 10.74 -45.21 -7.70
CA LEU A 561 11.67 -46.26 -7.28
C LEU A 561 12.44 -45.90 -6.00
N LYS A 562 12.80 -44.62 -5.85
CA LYS A 562 13.51 -44.15 -4.64
C LYS A 562 12.61 -44.08 -3.42
N SER A 563 11.36 -43.66 -3.57
CA SER A 563 10.39 -43.68 -2.46
C SER A 563 10.21 -45.09 -1.93
N LYS A 564 10.23 -46.11 -2.82
CA LYS A 564 10.19 -47.53 -2.46
C LYS A 564 11.52 -48.12 -1.95
N GLY A 565 12.60 -47.35 -1.93
CA GLY A 565 13.91 -47.80 -1.44
C GLY A 565 14.65 -48.77 -2.37
N GLU A 566 14.30 -48.81 -3.65
CA GLU A 566 14.90 -49.74 -4.61
C GLU A 566 16.33 -49.35 -5.04
N LYS A 567 17.11 -50.36 -5.46
CA LYS A 567 18.46 -50.17 -6.01
C LYS A 567 18.37 -49.62 -7.44
N LEU A 568 18.38 -48.29 -7.55
CA LEU A 568 18.13 -47.54 -8.79
C LEU A 568 18.86 -48.08 -10.04
N TYR A 569 20.17 -48.34 -9.93
CA TYR A 569 20.97 -48.84 -11.06
C TYR A 569 20.43 -50.17 -11.62
N LYS A 570 20.14 -51.14 -10.73
CA LYS A 570 19.63 -52.45 -11.13
C LYS A 570 18.22 -52.33 -11.73
N ALA A 571 17.37 -51.52 -11.12
CA ALA A 571 16.00 -51.30 -11.59
C ALA A 571 15.95 -50.66 -12.99
N VAL A 572 16.82 -49.68 -13.25
CA VAL A 572 16.93 -49.03 -14.57
C VAL A 572 17.53 -49.97 -15.61
N ALA A 573 18.57 -50.74 -15.25
CA ALA A 573 19.18 -51.73 -16.16
C ALA A 573 18.17 -52.78 -16.62
N LEU A 574 17.32 -53.28 -15.71
CA LEU A 574 16.26 -54.24 -16.03
C LEU A 574 15.28 -53.68 -17.08
N ARG A 575 14.87 -52.41 -16.93
CA ARG A 575 13.96 -51.76 -17.89
C ARG A 575 14.57 -51.58 -19.26
N PHE A 576 15.87 -51.29 -19.35
CA PHE A 576 16.57 -51.29 -20.63
C PHE A 576 16.70 -52.70 -21.24
N ASN A 577 16.79 -53.74 -20.39
CA ASN A 577 16.87 -55.13 -20.81
C ASN A 577 15.52 -55.77 -21.13
N GLY A 578 14.38 -55.20 -20.69
CA GLY A 578 13.03 -55.74 -20.95
C GLY A 578 12.88 -56.18 -22.40
N GLY A 579 12.84 -57.51 -22.59
CA GLY A 579 13.12 -58.23 -23.84
C GLY A 579 14.19 -59.33 -23.73
N ARG A 580 15.00 -59.36 -22.66
CA ARG A 580 15.91 -60.47 -22.33
C ARG A 580 15.49 -61.03 -20.98
N GLU A 581 15.06 -62.29 -20.94
CA GLU A 581 15.09 -63.04 -19.69
C GLU A 581 16.50 -62.96 -19.14
N ALA A 582 16.61 -62.58 -17.87
CA ALA A 582 17.86 -62.63 -17.15
C ALA A 582 18.21 -64.11 -16.99
N GLU A 583 18.89 -64.70 -17.97
CA GLU A 583 19.65 -65.91 -17.73
C GLU A 583 20.77 -65.58 -16.74
N VAL A 584 20.75 -66.36 -15.67
CA VAL A 584 21.42 -66.23 -14.37
C VAL A 584 22.92 -66.02 -14.46
#